data_AF-A0AAV0N150-F1
#
_entry.id   AF-A0AAV0N150-F1
#
_cell.length_a   1.000
_cell.length_b   1.000
_cell.length_c   1.000
_cell.angle_alpha   90.00
_cell.angle_beta   90.00
_cell.angle_gamma   90.00
#
_symmetry.space_group_name_H-M   'P 1'
#
loop_
_entity.id
_entity.type
_entity.pdbx_description
1 polymer ?
#
loop_
_entity_poly.entity_id
_entity_poly.type
_entity_poly.pdbx_seq_one_letter_code
_entity_poly.pdbx_strand_id
1 'polypeptide(L)'
;KHDKAKVRNDSTGSRRRELHRLSRGSFPSVLNGSSIPKPKTTLGSGKEGDQPLFFRSQNSPQENEKMQACPQVKNILVLDSEGKRVAVKYYSDEDWPTNGAKEAFEKTVFSKTHKTNNARAEVEVTMIGSYVIVYKFVDDLHFFVTGDEDQNEVILASVLQGFFEAVGILLRGNVEKREALENLDLILLCLDETIDGGVPLETDPAVLASKVASHSMDSGAPLSEQTLAQALATAREHITKSLLK
;
A
#
# COMPACT_ATOMS: atom_id res chain seq x y z
N LYS A 1 -59.75 -23.80 25.03
CA LYS A 1 -60.15 -24.14 23.64
C LYS A 1 -58.95 -23.93 22.74
N HIS A 2 -58.66 -24.94 21.92
CA HIS A 2 -57.60 -25.10 20.90
C HIS A 2 -56.28 -25.76 21.32
N ASP A 3 -56.21 -27.03 20.90
CA ASP A 3 -55.10 -27.96 20.75
C ASP A 3 -53.85 -27.41 20.05
N LYS A 4 -52.69 -28.01 20.36
CA LYS A 4 -51.86 -28.72 19.37
C LYS A 4 -50.75 -29.59 20.01
N ALA A 5 -50.93 -30.90 19.85
CA ALA A 5 -49.97 -31.94 19.47
C ALA A 5 -48.47 -31.85 19.87
N LYS A 6 -48.12 -32.67 20.86
CA LYS A 6 -47.07 -33.72 20.87
C LYS A 6 -46.22 -33.92 19.60
N VAL A 7 -44.89 -33.78 19.72
CA VAL A 7 -43.88 -34.70 19.15
C VAL A 7 -42.67 -34.76 20.10
N ARG A 8 -42.32 -36.00 20.50
CA ARG A 8 -41.09 -36.41 21.19
C ARG A 8 -39.98 -36.64 20.14
N ASN A 9 -38.72 -36.40 20.50
CA ASN A 9 -37.67 -37.38 20.21
C ASN A 9 -36.48 -37.23 21.17
N ASP A 10 -36.24 -38.31 21.90
CA ASP A 10 -35.03 -38.63 22.65
C ASP A 10 -33.98 -39.23 21.70
N SER A 11 -32.70 -38.94 21.95
CA SER A 11 -31.58 -39.90 22.03
C SER A 11 -30.27 -39.11 22.01
N THR A 12 -29.57 -38.88 23.13
CA THR A 12 -28.64 -39.79 23.84
C THR A 12 -27.69 -40.60 22.94
N GLY A 13 -26.40 -40.31 23.11
CA GLY A 13 -25.46 -41.39 23.41
C GLY A 13 -24.25 -41.60 22.48
N SER A 14 -23.09 -41.15 23.00
CA SER A 14 -21.89 -41.98 23.22
C SER A 14 -21.03 -42.48 22.04
N ARG A 15 -19.76 -42.03 22.08
CA ARG A 15 -18.53 -42.80 22.42
C ARG A 15 -17.45 -43.01 21.33
N ARG A 16 -16.23 -42.75 21.83
CA ARG A 16 -14.92 -43.43 21.63
C ARG A 16 -14.16 -43.11 20.34
N ARG A 17 -13.00 -42.44 20.47
CA ARG A 17 -11.65 -42.96 20.81
C ARG A 17 -11.08 -43.86 19.73
N GLU A 18 -10.03 -43.39 19.05
CA GLU A 18 -8.89 -44.24 18.72
C GLU A 18 -7.61 -43.37 18.61
N LEU A 19 -6.71 -43.57 19.57
CA LEU A 19 -5.31 -43.17 19.55
C LEU A 19 -4.53 -44.48 19.44
N HIS A 20 -3.63 -44.62 18.45
CA HIS A 20 -2.38 -45.39 18.45
C HIS A 20 -1.95 -45.60 16.99
N ARG A 21 -0.76 -45.12 16.59
CA ARG A 21 0.49 -45.91 16.56
C ARG A 21 1.62 -45.13 15.88
N LEU A 22 2.75 -45.09 16.57
CA LEU A 22 4.08 -44.73 16.07
C LEU A 22 4.54 -45.74 15.00
N SER A 23 5.28 -45.28 13.99
CA SER A 23 6.40 -46.04 13.45
C SER A 23 7.50 -45.12 12.91
N ARG A 24 8.73 -45.59 13.13
CA ARG A 24 10.04 -44.98 12.92
C ARG A 24 10.53 -45.13 11.47
N GLY A 25 11.42 -44.22 11.08
CA GLY A 25 12.39 -44.31 9.96
C GLY A 25 12.89 -42.89 9.67
N SER A 26 14.10 -42.41 10.02
CA SER A 26 15.49 -42.91 9.98
C SER A 26 16.10 -43.00 8.57
N PHE A 27 16.62 -41.84 8.10
CA PHE A 27 17.81 -41.58 7.24
C PHE A 27 17.87 -42.18 5.80
N PRO A 28 18.70 -41.65 4.85
CA PRO A 28 19.86 -40.78 5.04
C PRO A 28 20.01 -39.55 4.11
N SER A 29 20.93 -38.69 4.55
CA SER A 29 21.67 -37.65 3.84
C SER A 29 22.53 -38.21 2.70
N VAL A 30 22.59 -37.49 1.58
CA VAL A 30 23.64 -37.66 0.56
C VAL A 30 24.19 -36.30 0.16
N LEU A 31 25.44 -36.07 0.60
CA LEU A 31 26.39 -35.15 0.00
C LEU A 31 26.91 -35.76 -1.30
N ASN A 32 26.95 -34.96 -2.36
CA ASN A 32 27.85 -35.05 -3.52
C ASN A 32 27.56 -33.79 -4.34
N GLY A 33 28.50 -33.03 -4.87
CA GLY A 33 29.88 -33.30 -5.24
C GLY A 33 30.14 -32.29 -6.36
N SER A 34 31.13 -31.45 -6.17
CA SER A 34 31.56 -30.39 -7.08
C SER A 34 31.82 -30.89 -8.51
N SER A 35 31.40 -30.13 -9.51
CA SER A 35 31.95 -30.21 -10.87
C SER A 35 31.83 -28.86 -11.57
N ILE A 36 32.94 -28.14 -11.57
CA ILE A 36 33.20 -26.91 -12.33
C ILE A 36 33.36 -27.31 -13.81
N PRO A 37 32.62 -26.72 -14.77
CA PRO A 37 32.98 -26.86 -16.17
C PRO A 37 34.10 -25.87 -16.51
N LYS A 38 35.26 -26.39 -16.93
CA LYS A 38 36.34 -25.59 -17.54
C LYS A 38 35.91 -25.10 -18.93
N PRO A 39 36.27 -23.89 -19.35
CA PRO A 39 36.09 -23.46 -20.73
C PRO A 39 37.08 -24.19 -21.65
N LYS A 40 36.59 -24.79 -22.73
CA LYS A 40 37.43 -25.31 -23.83
C LYS A 40 37.75 -24.16 -24.78
N THR A 41 38.97 -23.65 -24.71
CA THR A 41 39.53 -22.78 -25.75
C THR A 41 39.90 -23.65 -26.95
N THR A 42 39.20 -23.50 -28.07
CA THR A 42 39.66 -24.00 -29.37
C THR A 42 40.02 -22.80 -30.23
N LEU A 43 41.30 -22.72 -30.57
CA LEU A 43 41.87 -21.77 -31.52
C LEU A 43 41.48 -22.24 -32.93
N GLY A 44 40.77 -21.40 -33.68
CA GLY A 44 40.36 -21.67 -35.06
C GLY A 44 40.45 -20.40 -35.89
N SER A 45 41.35 -20.43 -36.87
CA SER A 45 41.71 -19.36 -37.80
C SER A 45 40.61 -19.01 -38.82
N GLY A 46 40.32 -17.71 -38.93
CA GLY A 46 39.94 -16.93 -40.14
C GLY A 46 38.88 -17.46 -41.13
N LYS A 47 37.82 -16.66 -41.37
CA LYS A 47 37.61 -15.85 -42.59
C LYS A 47 36.25 -15.12 -42.58
N GLU A 48 36.23 -13.98 -43.28
CA GLU A 48 35.16 -12.98 -43.45
C GLU A 48 33.75 -13.50 -43.79
N GLY A 49 32.74 -12.76 -43.30
CA GLY A 49 31.35 -12.86 -43.73
C GLY A 49 30.40 -12.13 -42.77
N ASP A 50 30.38 -10.80 -42.81
CA ASP A 50 29.45 -9.98 -42.03
C ASP A 50 28.00 -10.17 -42.52
N GLN A 51 27.19 -10.82 -41.69
CA GLN A 51 25.74 -10.61 -41.62
C GLN A 51 25.41 -10.33 -40.16
N PRO A 52 24.63 -9.28 -39.81
CA PRO A 52 24.26 -9.05 -38.43
C PRO A 52 23.24 -10.11 -38.03
N LEU A 53 23.69 -11.07 -37.22
CA LEU A 53 22.79 -11.92 -36.44
C LEU A 53 22.01 -11.00 -35.50
N PHE A 54 20.74 -10.80 -35.83
CA PHE A 54 19.73 -10.30 -34.91
C PHE A 54 19.90 -11.02 -33.57
N PHE A 55 20.34 -10.28 -32.56
CA PHE A 55 20.32 -10.70 -31.17
C PHE A 55 18.85 -10.91 -30.80
N ARG A 56 18.38 -12.15 -30.95
CA ARG A 56 17.15 -12.60 -30.31
C ARG A 56 17.44 -12.59 -28.80
N SER A 57 16.97 -11.54 -28.12
CA SER A 57 16.95 -11.48 -26.66
C SER A 57 16.26 -12.74 -26.16
N GLN A 58 17.05 -13.67 -25.62
CA GLN A 58 16.50 -14.74 -24.81
C GLN A 58 16.24 -14.12 -23.45
N ASN A 59 15.02 -13.64 -23.22
CA ASN A 59 14.57 -13.34 -21.86
C ASN A 59 14.66 -14.64 -21.06
N SER A 60 15.57 -14.66 -20.11
CA SER A 60 15.75 -15.77 -19.19
C SER A 60 14.63 -15.74 -18.13
N PRO A 61 14.22 -16.89 -17.57
CA PRO A 61 13.14 -16.95 -16.56
C PRO A 61 13.40 -16.13 -15.29
N GLN A 62 14.65 -15.69 -15.07
CA GLN A 62 15.07 -14.94 -13.88
C GLN A 62 14.72 -13.44 -13.91
N GLU A 63 14.33 -12.89 -15.07
CA GLU A 63 13.86 -11.49 -15.14
C GLU A 63 12.42 -11.35 -14.61
N ASN A 64 11.60 -12.40 -14.74
CA ASN A 64 10.20 -12.40 -14.29
C ASN A 64 10.04 -12.48 -12.77
N GLU A 65 11.01 -13.08 -12.06
CA GLU A 65 11.01 -13.14 -10.59
C GLU A 65 11.40 -11.80 -9.93
N LYS A 66 12.16 -10.95 -10.63
CA LYS A 66 12.58 -9.65 -10.09
C LYS A 66 11.47 -8.60 -10.11
N MET A 67 10.46 -8.77 -10.96
CA MET A 67 9.33 -7.85 -11.04
C MET A 67 8.28 -8.11 -9.94
N GLN A 68 8.28 -9.32 -9.35
CA GLN A 68 7.45 -9.68 -8.18
C GLN A 68 7.93 -9.07 -6.85
N ALA A 69 9.06 -8.37 -6.82
CA ALA A 69 9.62 -7.81 -5.58
C ALA A 69 9.24 -6.34 -5.32
N CYS A 70 8.64 -5.65 -6.29
CA CYS A 70 8.22 -4.25 -6.12
C CYS A 70 6.83 -4.18 -5.49
N PRO A 71 6.62 -3.37 -4.42
CA PRO A 71 5.29 -3.16 -3.88
C PRO A 71 4.39 -2.54 -4.94
N GLN A 72 3.20 -3.10 -5.12
CA GLN A 72 2.22 -2.66 -6.11
C GLN A 72 0.93 -2.23 -5.42
N VAL A 73 0.58 -0.96 -5.61
CA VAL A 73 -0.67 -0.36 -5.19
C VAL A 73 -1.62 -0.34 -6.37
N LYS A 74 -2.80 -0.92 -6.18
CA LYS A 74 -3.86 -0.98 -7.20
C LYS A 74 -4.66 0.30 -7.28
N ASN A 75 -4.98 0.88 -6.13
CA ASN A 75 -5.67 2.15 -6.02
C ASN A 75 -5.43 2.82 -4.68
N ILE A 76 -5.68 4.14 -4.67
CA ILE A 76 -5.77 4.97 -3.48
C ILE A 76 -7.07 5.76 -3.58
N LEU A 77 -7.85 5.74 -2.49
CA LEU A 77 -9.18 6.33 -2.43
C LEU A 77 -9.27 7.25 -1.22
N VAL A 78 -9.77 8.45 -1.44
CA VAL A 78 -10.24 9.37 -0.42
C VAL A 78 -11.74 9.53 -0.65
N LEU A 79 -12.52 8.96 0.24
CA LEU A 79 -13.98 9.01 0.22
C LEU A 79 -14.49 9.89 1.37
N ASP A 80 -15.69 10.43 1.23
CA ASP A 80 -16.36 11.09 2.35
C ASP A 80 -17.09 10.08 3.26
N SER A 81 -17.71 10.61 4.32
CA SER A 81 -18.51 9.85 5.28
C SER A 81 -19.76 9.18 4.69
N GLU A 82 -20.13 9.48 3.45
CA GLU A 82 -21.22 8.85 2.70
C GLU A 82 -20.71 7.84 1.65
N GLY A 83 -19.39 7.70 1.51
CA GLY A 83 -18.75 6.83 0.53
C GLY A 83 -18.66 7.44 -0.87
N LYS A 84 -18.84 8.76 -1.01
CA LYS A 84 -18.64 9.48 -2.27
C LYS A 84 -17.17 9.85 -2.45
N ARG A 85 -16.72 9.90 -3.69
CA ARG A 85 -15.35 10.24 -4.05
C ARG A 85 -15.02 11.69 -3.70
N VAL A 86 -13.90 11.89 -3.01
CA VAL A 86 -13.22 13.19 -2.88
C VAL A 86 -12.01 13.21 -3.81
N ALA A 87 -11.15 12.20 -3.73
CA ALA A 87 -10.05 11.97 -4.67
C ALA A 87 -9.85 10.46 -4.86
N VAL A 88 -9.72 9.99 -6.09
CA VAL A 88 -9.46 8.58 -6.38
C VAL A 88 -8.44 8.44 -7.48
N LYS A 89 -7.53 7.48 -7.35
CA LYS A 89 -6.58 7.13 -8.41
C LYS A 89 -6.44 5.61 -8.47
N TYR A 90 -6.62 5.06 -9.66
CA TYR A 90 -6.44 3.64 -9.97
C TYR A 90 -5.21 3.50 -10.85
N TYR A 91 -4.34 2.55 -10.49
CA TYR A 91 -3.09 2.26 -11.21
C TYR A 91 -3.18 0.98 -12.03
N SER A 92 -4.18 0.13 -11.76
CA SER A 92 -4.54 -1.05 -12.54
C SER A 92 -5.93 -0.87 -13.16
N ASP A 93 -6.00 -0.91 -14.49
CA ASP A 93 -7.28 -0.97 -15.22
C ASP A 93 -7.72 -2.41 -15.53
N GLU A 94 -6.89 -3.42 -15.25
CA GLU A 94 -7.21 -4.84 -15.50
C GLU A 94 -8.36 -5.31 -14.62
N ASP A 95 -8.33 -4.91 -13.35
CA ASP A 95 -9.27 -5.35 -12.32
C ASP A 95 -10.61 -4.58 -12.38
N TRP A 96 -10.54 -3.30 -12.76
CA TRP A 96 -11.71 -2.40 -12.86
C TRP A 96 -11.68 -1.58 -14.16
N PRO A 97 -11.98 -2.19 -15.32
CA PRO A 97 -11.81 -1.55 -16.63
C PRO A 97 -12.86 -0.46 -16.93
N THR A 98 -13.95 -0.41 -16.16
CA THR A 98 -15.03 0.57 -16.36
C THR A 98 -15.25 1.39 -15.11
N ASN A 99 -15.73 2.63 -15.26
CA ASN A 99 -16.05 3.46 -14.10
C ASN A 99 -17.12 2.80 -13.20
N GLY A 100 -18.11 2.11 -13.78
CA GLY A 100 -19.11 1.36 -13.01
C GLY A 100 -18.50 0.23 -12.16
N ALA A 101 -17.45 -0.43 -12.64
CA ALA A 101 -16.71 -1.43 -11.87
C ALA A 101 -15.92 -0.79 -10.71
N LYS A 102 -15.29 0.38 -10.95
CA LYS A 102 -14.59 1.16 -9.92
C LYS A 102 -15.56 1.59 -8.81
N GLU A 103 -16.71 2.15 -9.17
CA GLU A 103 -17.76 2.57 -8.22
C GLU A 103 -18.35 1.38 -7.42
N ALA A 104 -18.55 0.23 -8.07
CA ALA A 104 -19.03 -0.97 -7.39
C ALA A 104 -18.02 -1.50 -6.36
N PHE A 105 -16.72 -1.43 -6.67
CA PHE A 105 -15.66 -1.76 -5.74
C PHE A 105 -15.62 -0.80 -4.56
N GLU A 106 -15.59 0.51 -4.79
CA GLU A 106 -15.61 1.54 -3.75
C GLU A 106 -16.78 1.35 -2.79
N LYS A 107 -17.98 1.12 -3.32
CA LYS A 107 -19.17 0.85 -2.51
C LYS A 107 -18.99 -0.39 -1.62
N THR A 108 -18.34 -1.43 -2.15
CA THR A 108 -18.04 -2.65 -1.40
C THR A 108 -17.03 -2.40 -0.29
N VAL A 109 -15.94 -1.68 -0.59
CA VAL A 109 -14.91 -1.29 0.39
C VAL A 109 -15.52 -0.46 1.51
N PHE A 110 -16.24 0.61 1.16
CA PHE A 110 -16.89 1.49 2.13
C PHE A 110 -17.88 0.73 3.02
N SER A 111 -18.76 -0.08 2.42
CA SER A 111 -19.78 -0.82 3.18
C SER A 111 -19.19 -1.81 4.18
N LYS A 112 -18.02 -2.39 3.87
CA LYS A 112 -17.35 -3.38 4.73
C LYS A 112 -16.49 -2.73 5.82
N THR A 113 -15.99 -1.51 5.61
CA THR A 113 -15.03 -0.85 6.52
C THR A 113 -15.68 0.20 7.42
N HIS A 114 -16.75 0.88 6.97
CA HIS A 114 -17.34 2.03 7.68
C HIS A 114 -17.88 1.71 9.09
N LYS A 115 -18.20 0.44 9.37
CA LYS A 115 -18.70 0.01 10.69
C LYS A 115 -17.59 -0.16 11.73
N THR A 116 -16.34 -0.18 11.30
CA THR A 116 -15.18 -0.37 12.18
C THR A 116 -14.77 0.97 12.77
N ASN A 117 -15.09 1.21 14.05
CA ASN A 117 -14.78 2.49 14.70
C ASN A 117 -13.28 2.66 15.02
N ASN A 118 -12.49 1.59 14.99
CA ASN A 118 -11.07 1.60 15.36
C ASN A 118 -10.18 2.37 14.37
N ALA A 119 -10.58 2.45 13.09
CA ALA A 119 -9.83 3.12 12.04
C ALA A 119 -9.66 4.65 12.23
N ARG A 120 -10.32 5.24 13.25
CA ARG A 120 -10.10 6.63 13.66
C ARG A 120 -8.82 6.80 14.50
N ALA A 121 -8.44 5.78 15.26
CA ALA A 121 -7.24 5.84 16.09
C ALA A 121 -6.00 5.43 15.28
N GLU A 122 -6.06 4.27 14.64
CA GLU A 122 -4.92 3.62 14.00
C GLU A 122 -5.24 3.23 12.56
N VAL A 123 -4.22 2.79 11.82
CA VAL A 123 -4.39 2.21 10.49
C VAL A 123 -4.91 0.79 10.63
N GLU A 124 -5.99 0.47 9.93
CA GLU A 124 -6.62 -0.85 9.94
C GLU A 124 -6.37 -1.58 8.63
N VAL A 125 -6.28 -2.91 8.70
CA VAL A 125 -6.07 -3.80 7.55
C VAL A 125 -7.21 -4.78 7.44
N THR A 126 -7.71 -5.02 6.23
CA THR A 126 -8.73 -6.03 5.98
C THR A 126 -8.58 -6.65 4.60
N MET A 127 -9.16 -7.84 4.42
CA MET A 127 -9.20 -8.55 3.15
C MET A 127 -10.60 -8.47 2.54
N ILE A 128 -10.68 -8.08 1.27
CA ILE A 128 -11.94 -8.08 0.51
C ILE A 128 -11.71 -8.80 -0.82
N GLY A 129 -12.12 -10.07 -0.88
CA GLY A 129 -11.79 -10.92 -2.04
C GLY A 129 -10.30 -11.23 -2.05
N SER A 130 -9.65 -11.01 -3.19
CA SER A 130 -8.20 -11.17 -3.39
C SER A 130 -7.43 -9.85 -3.24
N TYR A 131 -7.94 -8.93 -2.43
CA TYR A 131 -7.31 -7.64 -2.19
C TYR A 131 -7.07 -7.41 -0.70
N VAL A 132 -5.86 -6.92 -0.39
CA VAL A 132 -5.52 -6.30 0.89
C VAL A 132 -5.94 -4.84 0.84
N ILE A 133 -6.72 -4.40 1.82
CA ILE A 133 -7.16 -3.02 1.93
C ILE A 133 -6.70 -2.48 3.28
N VAL A 134 -5.93 -1.40 3.20
CA VAL A 134 -5.45 -0.66 4.36
C VAL A 134 -6.17 0.67 4.41
N TYR A 135 -6.69 1.04 5.58
CA TYR A 135 -7.57 2.20 5.69
C TYR A 135 -7.45 2.94 7.02
N LYS A 136 -7.76 4.24 6.97
CA LYS A 136 -7.76 5.16 8.12
C LYS A 136 -8.81 6.24 7.94
N PHE A 137 -9.49 6.61 9.01
CA PHE A 137 -10.55 7.61 9.03
C PHE A 137 -10.13 8.84 9.84
N VAL A 138 -10.46 10.03 9.35
CA VAL A 138 -10.31 11.29 10.08
C VAL A 138 -11.53 12.16 9.78
N ASP A 139 -12.17 12.67 10.82
CA ASP A 139 -13.41 13.42 10.72
C ASP A 139 -14.45 12.78 9.77
N ASP A 140 -14.75 13.44 8.64
CA ASP A 140 -15.66 12.98 7.60
C ASP A 140 -14.95 12.48 6.32
N LEU A 141 -13.65 12.23 6.38
CA LEU A 141 -12.82 11.65 5.33
C LEU A 141 -12.33 10.24 5.66
N HIS A 142 -12.35 9.39 4.65
CA HIS A 142 -11.92 8.01 4.73
C HIS A 142 -10.87 7.70 3.67
N PHE A 143 -9.68 7.33 4.12
CA PHE A 143 -8.53 7.04 3.27
C PHE A 143 -8.37 5.53 3.12
N PHE A 144 -8.10 5.07 1.91
CA PHE A 144 -7.90 3.67 1.56
C PHE A 144 -6.73 3.50 0.61
N VAL A 145 -5.94 2.45 0.81
CA VAL A 145 -4.95 1.94 -0.14
C VAL A 145 -5.25 0.47 -0.37
N THR A 146 -5.30 0.06 -1.63
CA THR A 146 -5.58 -1.33 -2.03
C THR A 146 -4.35 -1.93 -2.71
N GLY A 147 -3.99 -3.15 -2.33
CA GLY A 147 -3.03 -4.01 -3.05
C GLY A 147 -3.62 -5.40 -3.32
N ASP A 148 -2.89 -6.22 -4.08
CA ASP A 148 -3.23 -7.64 -4.26
C ASP A 148 -3.03 -8.45 -2.97
N GLU A 149 -3.61 -9.65 -2.90
CA GLU A 149 -3.54 -10.56 -1.75
C GLU A 149 -2.12 -11.01 -1.36
N ASP A 150 -1.15 -10.87 -2.26
CA ASP A 150 0.25 -11.21 -2.06
C ASP A 150 1.12 -10.03 -1.62
N GLN A 151 0.56 -8.81 -1.56
CA GLN A 151 1.29 -7.61 -1.19
C GLN A 151 1.54 -7.53 0.32
N ASN A 152 2.68 -6.93 0.69
CA ASN A 152 2.99 -6.69 2.09
C ASN A 152 2.14 -5.54 2.66
N GLU A 153 1.19 -5.89 3.51
CA GLU A 153 0.31 -4.96 4.22
C GLU A 153 1.03 -3.85 4.99
N VAL A 154 2.24 -4.10 5.51
CA VAL A 154 3.04 -3.10 6.22
C VAL A 154 3.51 -2.01 5.26
N ILE A 155 3.84 -2.36 4.02
CA ILE A 155 4.24 -1.38 3.00
C ILE A 155 3.03 -0.54 2.58
N LEU A 156 1.88 -1.18 2.35
CA LEU A 156 0.63 -0.48 2.04
C LEU A 156 0.20 0.46 3.18
N ALA A 157 0.39 0.05 4.43
CA ALA A 157 0.16 0.90 5.60
C ALA A 157 1.12 2.09 5.65
N SER A 158 2.40 1.90 5.30
CA SER A 158 3.37 3.00 5.21
C SER A 158 2.99 4.01 4.13
N VAL A 159 2.49 3.54 2.98
CA VAL A 159 1.98 4.40 1.90
C VAL A 159 0.78 5.21 2.38
N LEU A 160 -0.21 4.54 2.98
CA LEU A 160 -1.41 5.21 3.50
C LEU A 160 -1.06 6.25 4.57
N GLN A 161 -0.21 5.88 5.53
CA GLN A 161 0.16 6.74 6.64
C GLN A 161 0.97 7.95 6.16
N GLY A 162 1.94 7.74 5.27
CA GLY A 162 2.75 8.80 4.67
C GLY A 162 1.90 9.81 3.90
N PHE A 163 0.99 9.33 3.04
CA PHE A 163 0.04 10.18 2.33
C PHE A 163 -0.89 10.93 3.28
N PHE A 164 -1.46 10.23 4.26
CA PHE A 164 -2.36 10.82 5.26
C PHE A 164 -1.71 11.96 6.04
N GLU A 165 -0.50 11.74 6.56
CA GLU A 165 0.25 12.75 7.32
C GLU A 165 0.71 13.91 6.43
N ALA A 166 1.12 13.64 5.18
CA ALA A 166 1.47 14.68 4.22
C ALA A 166 0.27 15.59 3.90
N VAL A 167 -0.91 15.02 3.67
CA VAL A 167 -2.16 15.78 3.52
C VAL A 167 -2.44 16.59 4.79
N GLY A 168 -2.21 16.02 5.98
CA GLY A 168 -2.30 16.74 7.24
C GLY A 168 -1.38 17.98 7.30
N ILE A 169 -0.15 17.88 6.82
CA ILE A 169 0.78 19.01 6.75
C ILE A 169 0.27 20.07 5.76
N LEU A 170 -0.12 19.65 4.55
CA LEU A 170 -0.57 20.54 3.47
C LEU A 170 -1.85 21.30 3.85
N LEU A 171 -2.78 20.64 4.56
CA LEU A 171 -4.03 21.22 5.05
C LEU A 171 -3.91 21.84 6.46
N ARG A 172 -2.68 22.04 6.95
CA ARG A 172 -2.39 22.70 8.24
C ARG A 172 -3.13 22.06 9.43
N GLY A 173 -3.29 20.74 9.37
CA GLY A 173 -3.94 19.92 10.39
C GLY A 173 -5.46 19.80 10.27
N ASN A 174 -6.11 20.53 9.36
CA ASN A 174 -7.57 20.48 9.19
C ASN A 174 -7.97 19.48 8.09
N VAL A 175 -7.91 18.19 8.40
CA VAL A 175 -8.22 17.12 7.44
C VAL A 175 -9.70 16.77 7.48
N GLU A 176 -10.54 17.70 7.01
CA GLU A 176 -11.99 17.55 6.82
C GLU A 176 -12.35 17.75 5.34
N LYS A 177 -13.50 17.23 4.91
CA LYS A 177 -13.94 17.28 3.51
C LYS A 177 -13.96 18.68 2.93
N ARG A 178 -14.42 19.68 3.70
CA ARG A 178 -14.51 21.06 3.24
C ARG A 178 -13.12 21.60 2.86
N GLU A 179 -12.15 21.47 3.76
CA GLU A 179 -10.77 21.90 3.54
C GLU A 179 -10.08 21.12 2.42
N ALA A 180 -10.33 19.80 2.35
CA ALA A 180 -9.79 18.95 1.30
C ALA A 180 -10.31 19.33 -0.09
N LEU A 181 -11.57 19.73 -0.22
CA LEU A 181 -12.14 20.21 -1.48
C LEU A 181 -11.64 21.61 -1.86
N GLU A 182 -11.40 22.48 -0.87
CA GLU A 182 -10.83 23.81 -1.08
C GLU A 182 -9.37 23.76 -1.58
N ASN A 183 -8.61 22.72 -1.19
CA ASN A 183 -7.21 22.51 -1.54
C ASN A 183 -6.98 21.16 -2.27
N LEU A 184 -7.92 20.78 -3.14
CA LEU A 184 -7.90 19.47 -3.82
C LEU A 184 -6.68 19.30 -4.72
N ASP A 185 -6.18 20.38 -5.31
CA ASP A 185 -4.97 20.42 -6.12
C ASP A 185 -3.73 19.95 -5.34
N LEU A 186 -3.55 20.40 -4.09
CA LEU A 186 -2.47 19.93 -3.22
C LEU A 186 -2.56 18.43 -2.93
N ILE A 187 -3.78 17.90 -2.75
CA ILE A 187 -4.01 16.47 -2.51
C ILE A 187 -3.67 15.66 -3.75
N LEU A 188 -4.09 16.11 -4.94
CA LEU A 188 -3.80 15.42 -6.20
C LEU A 188 -2.30 15.41 -6.52
N LEU A 189 -1.60 16.52 -6.29
CA LEU A 189 -0.13 16.56 -6.40
C LEU A 189 0.54 15.64 -5.37
N CYS A 190 0.04 15.59 -4.14
CA CYS A 190 0.56 14.68 -3.12
C CYS A 190 0.39 13.22 -3.52
N LEU A 191 -0.72 12.85 -4.17
CA LEU A 191 -0.92 11.51 -4.72
C LEU A 191 0.14 11.17 -5.78
N ASP A 192 0.45 12.10 -6.68
CA ASP A 192 1.45 11.91 -7.73
C ASP A 192 2.87 11.75 -7.14
N GLU A 193 3.21 12.49 -6.09
CA GLU A 193 4.50 12.34 -5.39
C GLU A 193 4.60 11.06 -4.55
N THR A 194 3.47 10.50 -4.12
CA THR A 194 3.43 9.30 -3.27
C THR A 194 3.58 8.03 -4.12
N ILE A 195 2.88 7.94 -5.25
CA ILE A 195 2.79 6.72 -6.06
C ILE A 195 2.79 7.08 -7.55
N ASP A 196 3.66 6.42 -8.31
CA ASP A 196 3.68 6.49 -9.77
C ASP A 196 3.54 5.09 -10.38
N GLY A 197 2.61 4.93 -11.32
CA GLY A 197 2.33 3.65 -11.97
C GLY A 197 2.03 2.49 -11.02
N GLY A 198 1.50 2.76 -9.82
CA GLY A 198 1.26 1.76 -8.78
C GLY A 198 2.46 1.46 -7.89
N VAL A 199 3.63 2.05 -8.16
CA VAL A 199 4.84 1.88 -7.36
C VAL A 199 4.97 3.04 -6.37
N PRO A 200 5.06 2.76 -5.05
CA PRO A 200 5.37 3.79 -4.06
C PRO A 200 6.72 4.46 -4.34
N LEU A 201 6.74 5.79 -4.38
CA LEU A 201 7.95 6.59 -4.60
C LEU A 201 8.51 7.17 -3.30
N GLU A 202 7.62 7.69 -2.45
CA GLU A 202 7.96 8.36 -1.21
C GLU A 202 6.87 8.10 -0.16
N THR A 203 7.28 7.89 1.08
CA THR A 203 6.38 7.65 2.20
C THR A 203 6.67 8.55 3.40
N ASP A 204 7.77 9.31 3.39
CA ASP A 204 8.01 10.31 4.42
C ASP A 204 7.09 11.53 4.20
N PRO A 205 6.24 11.88 5.17
CA PRO A 205 5.23 12.90 4.99
C PRO A 205 5.80 14.32 4.86
N ALA A 206 6.92 14.61 5.53
CA ALA A 206 7.58 15.91 5.44
C ALA A 206 8.24 16.08 4.07
N VAL A 207 8.85 15.03 3.53
CA VAL A 207 9.41 15.02 2.18
C VAL A 207 8.31 15.17 1.14
N LEU A 208 7.20 14.42 1.24
CA LEU A 208 6.04 14.56 0.35
C LEU A 208 5.51 15.99 0.34
N ALA A 209 5.19 16.54 1.52
CA ALA A 209 4.66 17.90 1.63
C ALA A 209 5.64 18.95 1.08
N SER A 210 6.95 18.76 1.29
CA SER A 210 7.98 19.64 0.74
C SER A 210 8.07 19.58 -0.79
N LYS A 211 7.94 18.38 -1.39
CA LYS A 211 7.91 18.21 -2.85
C LYS A 211 6.68 18.89 -3.44
N VAL A 212 5.50 18.64 -2.88
CA VAL A 212 4.23 19.26 -3.31
C VAL A 212 4.29 20.78 -3.18
N ALA A 213 4.81 21.31 -2.08
CA ALA A 213 4.97 22.75 -1.90
C ALA A 213 5.96 23.36 -2.90
N SER A 214 6.97 22.60 -3.34
CA SER A 214 7.89 23.05 -4.40
C SER A 214 7.20 23.10 -5.76
N HIS A 215 6.24 22.21 -6.01
CA HIS A 215 5.38 22.26 -7.19
C HIS A 215 4.40 23.46 -7.18
N SER A 216 3.98 23.92 -5.99
CA SER A 216 3.10 25.11 -5.86
C SER A 216 3.84 26.45 -5.90
N MET A 217 5.18 26.47 -5.86
CA MET A 217 5.99 27.70 -5.87
C MET A 217 5.92 28.51 -7.18
N ASP A 218 5.24 28.01 -8.23
CA ASP A 218 4.90 28.82 -9.41
C ASP A 218 3.63 29.69 -9.21
N SER A 219 3.02 29.66 -8.02
CA SER A 219 1.90 30.52 -7.63
C SER A 219 2.01 31.01 -6.18
N GLY A 220 3.05 31.81 -5.92
CA GLY A 220 2.95 32.99 -5.05
C GLY A 220 2.74 32.80 -3.53
N ALA A 221 3.62 32.05 -2.84
CA ALA A 221 4.21 32.40 -1.53
C ALA A 221 5.03 31.21 -1.00
N PRO A 222 6.31 31.39 -0.63
CA PRO A 222 7.13 30.26 -0.21
C PRO A 222 6.83 29.85 1.25
N LEU A 223 6.56 28.56 1.43
CA LEU A 223 6.43 27.88 2.74
C LEU A 223 7.71 28.00 3.61
N SER A 224 8.83 28.49 3.04
CA SER A 224 10.10 28.73 3.72
C SER A 224 10.01 29.72 4.88
N GLU A 225 8.97 30.55 4.93
CA GLU A 225 8.75 31.45 6.07
C GLU A 225 8.35 30.71 7.35
N GLN A 226 7.77 29.50 7.28
CA GLN A 226 7.30 28.78 8.46
C GLN A 226 8.44 28.08 9.22
N THR A 227 9.40 27.47 8.51
CA THR A 227 10.58 26.86 9.14
C THR A 227 11.52 27.94 9.69
N LEU A 228 11.65 29.08 9.01
CA LEU A 228 12.50 30.18 9.45
C LEU A 228 11.89 30.93 10.63
N ALA A 229 10.57 31.15 10.65
CA ALA A 229 9.88 31.75 11.80
C ALA A 229 9.94 30.85 13.04
N GLN A 230 9.78 29.54 12.89
CA GLN A 230 9.95 28.58 13.99
C GLN A 230 11.39 28.56 14.50
N ALA A 231 12.39 28.48 13.62
CA ALA A 231 13.80 28.50 14.00
C ALA A 231 14.22 29.83 14.66
N LEU A 232 13.70 30.97 14.19
CA LEU A 232 13.92 32.28 14.78
C LEU A 232 13.25 32.39 16.15
N ALA A 233 12.04 31.86 16.32
CA ALA A 233 11.36 31.79 17.61
C ALA A 233 12.15 30.94 18.61
N THR A 234 12.67 29.77 18.19
CA THR A 234 13.51 28.93 19.05
C THR A 234 14.82 29.64 19.40
N ALA A 235 15.49 30.25 18.43
CA ALA A 235 16.73 31.00 18.64
C ALA A 235 16.52 32.18 19.61
N ARG A 236 15.41 32.91 19.49
CA ARG A 236 15.06 34.02 20.39
C ARG A 236 14.84 33.52 21.82
N GLU A 237 14.20 32.38 22.00
CA GLU A 237 14.00 31.78 23.33
C GLU A 237 15.33 31.34 23.97
N HIS A 238 16.24 30.77 23.16
CA HIS A 238 17.58 30.39 23.62
C HIS A 238 18.45 31.60 23.99
N ILE A 239 18.40 32.69 23.22
CA ILE A 239 19.12 33.94 23.55
C ILE A 239 18.57 34.54 24.85
N THR A 240 17.25 34.57 25.02
CA THR A 240 16.62 35.16 26.21
C THR A 240 16.97 34.36 27.46
N LYS A 241 16.99 33.02 27.38
CA LYS A 241 17.43 32.15 28.49
C LYS A 241 18.92 32.28 28.80
N SER A 242 19.76 32.54 27.80
CA SER A 242 21.20 32.74 28.00
C SER A 242 21.56 34.12 28.59
N LEU A 243 20.69 35.12 28.45
CA LEU A 243 20.91 36.48 28.98
C LEU A 243 20.33 36.69 30.40
N LEU A 244 19.46 35.81 30.86
CA LEU A 244 18.84 35.86 32.19
C LEU A 244 19.55 34.97 33.24
N LYS A 245 20.80 34.58 32.99
CA LYS A 245 21.63 33.78 33.89
C LYS A 245 22.88 34.53 34.32
#